data_AF-A0A6A3XZD2-F1
#
_entry.id   AF-A0A6A3XZD2-F1
#
_cell.length_a   1.000
_cell.length_b   1.000
_cell.length_c   1.000
_cell.angle_alpha   90.00
_cell.angle_beta   90.00
_cell.angle_gamma   90.00
#
_symmetry.space_group_name_H-M   'P 1'
#
loop_
_entity.id
_entity.type
_entity.pdbx_description
1 polymer ?
#
loop_
_entity_poly.entity_id
_entity_poly.type
_entity_poly.pdbx_seq_one_letter_code
_entity_poly.pdbx_strand_id
1 'polypeptide(L)'
;MEVPLKELYEKLIWRYDDAPYVFGYAAVGFQVCLVAIRKDSTTSRGAKAEVINHYDLSELKGRLSFLLALLNMLTLFRPVVELIQPFSTPDYGIIRRSNGVSICFAEDGGIKEYPSNMPSREIINNLKKLHAQMKEHSVPNVVTLVKANLKKRHVLLSPIGIAAPPSDVKQLVTALRDILTALVALHKLKLMHRDLRWENVLKYRQDHDQWFSD
;
A
#
# COMPACT_ATOMS: atom_id res chain seq x y z
N MET A 1 -25.27 -13.25 -18.09
CA MET A 1 -24.00 -12.51 -17.96
C MET A 1 -23.13 -13.26 -16.98
N GLU A 2 -21.86 -13.48 -17.32
CA GLU A 2 -20.91 -14.19 -16.46
C GLU A 2 -20.34 -13.24 -15.39
N VAL A 3 -20.09 -13.73 -14.18
CA VAL A 3 -19.51 -12.93 -13.09
C VAL A 3 -18.04 -12.60 -13.44
N PRO A 4 -17.62 -11.32 -13.44
CA PRO A 4 -16.31 -10.91 -13.94
C PRO A 4 -15.18 -11.17 -12.93
N LEU A 5 -14.95 -12.45 -12.62
CA LEU A 5 -13.91 -12.88 -11.68
C LEU A 5 -12.50 -12.52 -12.13
N LYS A 6 -12.29 -12.49 -13.45
CA LYS A 6 -10.99 -12.22 -14.06
C LYS A 6 -10.45 -10.84 -13.68
N GLU A 7 -11.28 -9.81 -13.69
CA GLU A 7 -10.85 -8.46 -13.31
C GLU A 7 -10.42 -8.33 -11.84
N LEU A 8 -11.01 -9.16 -10.97
CA LEU A 8 -10.78 -9.10 -9.52
C LEU A 8 -9.34 -9.46 -9.14
N TYR A 9 -8.73 -10.42 -9.83
CA TYR A 9 -7.36 -10.85 -9.52
C TYR A 9 -6.31 -10.33 -10.52
N GLU A 10 -6.68 -10.03 -11.77
CA GLU A 10 -5.72 -9.49 -12.75
C GLU A 10 -5.22 -8.07 -12.40
N LYS A 11 -6.06 -7.27 -11.75
CA LYS A 11 -5.70 -5.92 -11.32
C LYS A 11 -5.10 -5.89 -9.91
N LEU A 12 -5.25 -6.97 -9.14
CA LEU A 12 -4.84 -6.99 -7.74
C LEU A 12 -3.36 -7.32 -7.60
N ILE A 13 -2.64 -6.44 -6.90
CA ILE A 13 -1.27 -6.68 -6.46
C ILE A 13 -1.31 -7.28 -5.05
N TRP A 14 -0.75 -8.47 -4.86
CA TRP A 14 -0.71 -9.15 -3.57
C TRP A 14 0.12 -8.38 -2.55
N ARG A 15 -0.51 -7.98 -1.44
CA ARG A 15 0.05 -7.11 -0.39
C ARG A 15 -0.31 -7.53 1.03
N TYR A 16 -0.97 -8.67 1.19
CA TYR A 16 -1.49 -9.16 2.46
C TYR A 16 -0.48 -10.06 3.19
N ASP A 17 0.81 -9.74 3.05
CA ASP A 17 1.94 -10.44 3.68
C ASP A 17 1.84 -11.97 3.58
N ASP A 18 1.95 -12.66 4.72
CA ASP A 18 1.91 -14.13 4.86
C ASP A 18 0.50 -14.69 4.97
N ALA A 19 -0.55 -13.87 4.75
CA ALA A 19 -1.92 -14.37 4.76
C ALA A 19 -2.09 -15.46 3.68
N PRO A 20 -2.69 -16.61 4.01
CA PRO A 20 -2.87 -17.70 3.04
C PRO A 20 -3.88 -17.31 1.94
N TYR A 21 -4.83 -16.44 2.27
CA TYR A 21 -5.80 -15.86 1.37
C TYR A 21 -6.45 -14.63 2.01
N VAL A 22 -7.10 -13.80 1.19
CA VAL A 22 -8.10 -12.82 1.61
C VAL A 22 -9.44 -13.15 0.96
N PHE A 23 -10.53 -12.87 1.66
CA PHE A 23 -11.86 -13.08 1.10
C PHE A 23 -12.24 -11.96 0.15
N GLY A 24 -12.85 -12.31 -0.97
CA GLY A 24 -13.37 -11.38 -1.95
C GLY A 24 -14.71 -11.84 -2.51
N TYR A 25 -15.34 -10.97 -3.30
CA TYR A 25 -16.54 -11.33 -4.05
C TYR A 25 -16.57 -10.63 -5.40
N ALA A 26 -17.31 -11.21 -6.35
CA ALA A 26 -17.69 -10.57 -7.60
C ALA A 26 -19.18 -10.77 -7.83
N ALA A 27 -19.84 -9.80 -8.46
CA ALA A 27 -21.28 -9.86 -8.65
C ALA A 27 -21.73 -9.26 -9.99
N VAL A 28 -22.79 -9.85 -10.57
CA VAL A 28 -23.53 -9.30 -11.72
C VAL A 28 -25.01 -9.54 -11.51
N GLY A 29 -25.79 -8.46 -11.42
CA GLY A 29 -27.21 -8.55 -11.09
C GLY A 29 -27.41 -9.24 -9.74
N PHE A 30 -28.18 -10.31 -9.71
CA PHE A 30 -28.41 -11.13 -8.51
C PHE A 30 -27.40 -12.26 -8.33
N GLN A 31 -26.48 -12.46 -9.27
CA GLN A 31 -25.47 -13.52 -9.18
C GLN A 31 -24.26 -13.00 -8.40
N VAL A 32 -23.92 -13.66 -7.30
CA VAL A 32 -22.75 -13.34 -6.46
C VAL A 32 -21.84 -14.56 -6.38
N CYS A 33 -20.55 -14.34 -6.61
CA CYS A 33 -19.50 -15.34 -6.45
C CYS A 33 -18.61 -14.94 -5.27
N LEU A 34 -18.51 -15.80 -4.25
CA LEU A 34 -17.55 -15.65 -3.16
C LEU A 34 -16.24 -16.33 -3.56
N VAL A 35 -15.12 -15.67 -3.26
CA VAL A 35 -13.79 -16.17 -3.62
C VAL A 35 -12.80 -16.06 -2.47
N ALA A 36 -11.81 -16.94 -2.48
CA ALA A 36 -10.57 -16.79 -1.75
C ALA A 36 -9.49 -16.30 -2.72
N ILE A 37 -8.99 -15.09 -2.50
CA ILE A 37 -7.91 -14.52 -3.31
C ILE A 37 -6.60 -14.85 -2.60
N ARG A 38 -5.62 -15.37 -3.34
CA ARG A 38 -4.34 -15.83 -2.81
C ARG A 38 -3.18 -15.31 -3.66
N LYS A 39 -1.99 -15.27 -3.07
CA LYS A 39 -0.76 -14.90 -3.78
C LYS A 39 -0.55 -15.86 -4.95
N ASP A 40 -0.29 -15.31 -6.12
CA ASP A 40 0.11 -16.13 -7.25
C ASP A 40 1.56 -16.63 -7.06
N SER A 41 1.75 -17.94 -7.09
CA SER A 41 3.09 -18.54 -7.04
C SER A 41 3.91 -18.29 -8.30
N THR A 42 3.26 -17.99 -9.44
CA THR A 42 3.93 -17.78 -10.72
C THR A 42 4.40 -16.34 -10.96
N THR A 43 3.87 -15.37 -10.22
CA THR A 43 4.24 -13.96 -10.36
C THR A 43 4.57 -13.35 -9.00
N SER A 44 5.68 -12.60 -8.92
CA SER A 44 6.22 -12.13 -7.63
C SER A 44 5.25 -11.28 -6.79
N ARG A 45 4.24 -10.67 -7.41
CA ARG A 45 3.20 -9.86 -6.74
C ARG A 45 1.79 -10.08 -7.30
N GLY A 46 1.55 -11.08 -8.14
CA GLY A 46 0.20 -11.29 -8.68
C GLY A 46 -0.72 -11.98 -7.69
N ALA A 47 -2.00 -12.00 -8.02
CA ALA A 47 -3.03 -12.67 -7.25
C ALA A 47 -3.79 -13.67 -8.14
N LYS A 48 -4.34 -14.70 -7.51
CA LYS A 48 -5.28 -15.65 -8.12
C LYS A 48 -6.51 -15.76 -7.23
N ALA A 49 -7.68 -15.86 -7.84
CA ALA A 49 -8.94 -16.08 -7.11
C ALA A 49 -9.39 -17.53 -7.29
N GLU A 50 -9.72 -18.17 -6.18
CA GLU A 50 -10.38 -19.47 -6.15
C GLU A 50 -11.83 -19.29 -5.74
N VAL A 51 -12.74 -19.86 -6.53
CA VAL A 51 -14.17 -19.81 -6.24
C VAL A 51 -14.47 -20.64 -5.00
N ILE A 52 -15.06 -20.00 -4.00
CA ILE A 52 -15.63 -20.68 -2.84
C ILE A 52 -17.00 -21.22 -3.22
N ASN A 53 -17.89 -20.34 -3.69
CA ASN A 53 -19.23 -20.74 -4.13
C ASN A 53 -19.95 -19.62 -4.92
N HIS A 54 -21.01 -19.99 -5.63
CA HIS A 54 -21.93 -19.08 -6.32
C HIS A 54 -23.30 -19.04 -5.64
N TYR A 55 -23.92 -17.88 -5.67
CA TYR A 55 -25.22 -17.62 -5.05
C TYR A 55 -26.10 -16.81 -5.99
N ASP A 56 -27.35 -17.24 -6.12
CA ASP A 56 -28.40 -16.45 -6.77
C ASP A 56 -29.26 -15.75 -5.71
N LEU A 57 -29.12 -14.44 -5.61
CA LEU A 57 -29.83 -13.62 -4.63
C LEU A 57 -31.26 -13.24 -5.06
N SER A 58 -31.71 -13.66 -6.25
CA SER A 58 -33.08 -13.41 -6.71
C SER A 58 -34.09 -14.18 -5.85
N GLU A 59 -33.72 -15.37 -5.38
CA GLU A 59 -34.54 -16.24 -4.53
C GLU A 59 -34.21 -16.09 -3.04
N LEU A 60 -35.23 -16.26 -2.19
CA LEU A 60 -35.04 -16.25 -0.73
C LEU A 60 -34.03 -17.32 -0.28
N LYS A 61 -34.08 -18.51 -0.87
CA LYS A 61 -33.16 -19.61 -0.56
C LYS A 61 -31.71 -19.20 -0.79
N GLY A 62 -31.40 -18.60 -1.94
CA GLY A 62 -30.04 -18.17 -2.24
C GLY A 62 -29.58 -17.03 -1.35
N ARG A 63 -30.46 -16.10 -0.97
CA ARG A 63 -30.15 -15.06 0.04
C ARG A 63 -29.81 -15.64 1.41
N LEU A 64 -30.56 -16.63 1.88
CA LEU A 64 -30.30 -17.30 3.16
C LEU A 64 -29.00 -18.11 3.12
N SER A 65 -28.77 -18.86 2.05
CA SER A 65 -27.51 -19.60 1.86
C SER A 65 -26.30 -18.67 1.81
N PHE A 66 -26.42 -17.51 1.13
CA PHE A 66 -25.37 -16.51 1.08
C PHE A 66 -25.08 -15.92 2.46
N LEU A 67 -26.11 -15.59 3.23
CA LEU A 67 -25.96 -15.10 4.61
C LEU A 67 -25.23 -16.14 5.48
N LEU A 68 -25.61 -17.42 5.40
CA LEU A 68 -24.93 -18.49 6.14
C LEU A 68 -23.46 -18.63 5.74
N ALA A 69 -23.15 -18.50 4.45
CA ALA A 69 -21.78 -18.51 3.97
C ALA A 69 -20.97 -17.35 4.54
N LEU A 70 -21.53 -16.13 4.57
CA LEU A 70 -20.88 -14.98 5.20
C LEU A 70 -20.65 -15.20 6.69
N LEU A 71 -21.64 -15.72 7.42
CA LEU A 71 -21.48 -16.03 8.86
C LEU A 71 -20.36 -17.04 9.11
N ASN A 72 -20.26 -18.08 8.27
CA ASN A 72 -19.17 -19.06 8.35
C ASN A 72 -17.81 -18.44 7.99
N MET A 73 -17.77 -17.53 7.02
CA MET A 73 -16.52 -16.83 6.68
C MET A 73 -16.09 -15.89 7.79
N LEU A 74 -17.02 -15.20 8.46
CA LEU A 74 -16.73 -14.28 9.58
C LEU A 74 -15.92 -14.94 10.70
N THR A 75 -16.11 -16.24 10.96
CA THR A 75 -15.32 -16.97 11.95
C THR A 75 -13.84 -17.10 11.58
N LEU A 76 -13.52 -16.94 10.30
CA LEU A 76 -12.16 -17.05 9.76
C LEU A 76 -11.48 -15.69 9.56
N PHE A 77 -12.19 -14.57 9.70
CA PHE A 77 -11.59 -13.25 9.51
C PHE A 77 -10.50 -12.96 10.54
N ARG A 78 -10.76 -13.25 11.81
CA ARG A 78 -9.79 -12.96 12.88
C ARG A 78 -8.44 -13.65 12.66
N PRO A 79 -8.35 -14.99 12.47
CA PRO A 79 -7.07 -15.64 12.23
C PRO A 79 -6.40 -15.19 10.93
N VAL A 80 -7.17 -14.84 9.88
CA VAL A 80 -6.59 -14.29 8.64
C VAL A 80 -6.00 -12.90 8.86
N VAL A 81 -6.73 -12.02 9.57
CA VAL A 81 -6.29 -10.64 9.86
C VAL A 81 -5.06 -10.64 10.78
N GLU A 82 -4.97 -11.58 11.73
CA GLU A 82 -3.81 -11.71 12.62
C GLU A 82 -2.51 -12.09 11.87
N LEU A 83 -2.60 -12.65 10.66
CA LEU A 83 -1.45 -12.95 9.80
C LEU A 83 -1.05 -11.78 8.88
N ILE A 84 -1.93 -10.80 8.71
CA ILE A 84 -1.65 -9.60 7.93
C ILE A 84 -0.98 -8.61 8.87
N GLN A 85 0.23 -8.14 8.56
CA GLN A 85 0.83 -7.13 9.43
C GLN A 85 -0.09 -5.91 9.42
N PRO A 86 -0.38 -5.32 10.59
CA PRO A 86 -1.18 -4.12 10.66
C PRO A 86 -0.55 -3.13 9.70
N PHE A 87 -1.31 -2.75 8.68
CA PHE A 87 -0.93 -1.58 7.96
C PHE A 87 -0.85 -0.46 8.99
N SER A 88 0.17 0.39 8.91
CA SER A 88 0.16 1.65 9.65
C SER A 88 -1.09 2.50 9.33
N THR A 89 -1.86 2.12 8.30
CA THR A 89 -3.14 2.72 7.87
C THR A 89 -4.04 1.75 7.10
N PRO A 90 -5.38 1.85 7.19
CA PRO A 90 -6.29 1.02 6.39
C PRO A 90 -5.94 1.07 4.89
N ASP A 91 -6.06 -0.06 4.19
CA ASP A 91 -6.05 -0.07 2.72
C ASP A 91 -7.15 0.89 2.22
N TYR A 92 -6.78 1.79 1.31
CA TYR A 92 -7.63 2.90 0.82
C TYR A 92 -8.07 3.92 1.90
N GLY A 93 -7.50 3.84 3.11
CA GLY A 93 -7.70 4.82 4.18
C GLY A 93 -7.06 6.17 3.83
N ILE A 94 -7.77 7.25 4.17
CA ILE A 94 -7.29 8.62 3.99
C ILE A 94 -6.77 9.13 5.34
N ILE A 95 -5.45 9.31 5.47
CA ILE A 95 -4.89 10.09 6.58
C ILE A 95 -5.08 11.58 6.26
N ARG A 96 -5.73 12.32 7.13
CA ARG A 96 -5.75 13.79 7.06
C ARG A 96 -4.77 14.35 8.09
N ARG A 97 -3.75 15.05 7.62
CA ARG A 97 -2.81 15.78 8.49
C ARG A 97 -3.46 17.08 8.98
N SER A 98 -2.97 17.61 10.10
CA SER A 98 -3.45 18.87 10.70
C SER A 98 -3.36 20.07 9.75
N ASN A 99 -2.45 20.03 8.77
CA ASN A 99 -2.29 21.04 7.72
C ASN A 99 -3.22 20.84 6.50
N GLY A 100 -4.17 19.90 6.55
CA GLY A 100 -5.12 19.61 5.48
C GLY A 100 -4.60 18.73 4.36
N VAL A 101 -3.33 18.32 4.39
CA VAL A 101 -2.77 17.36 3.43
C VAL A 101 -3.38 15.98 3.67
N SER A 102 -3.85 15.35 2.60
CA SER A 102 -4.42 14.00 2.65
C SER A 102 -3.43 12.99 2.08
N ILE A 103 -3.24 11.86 2.77
CA ILE A 103 -2.40 10.75 2.32
C ILE A 103 -3.30 9.53 2.14
N CYS A 104 -3.30 8.99 0.92
CA CYS A 104 -4.03 7.78 0.57
C CYS A 104 -3.01 6.74 0.07
N PHE A 105 -3.09 5.51 0.56
CA PHE A 105 -2.24 4.43 0.07
C PHE A 105 -2.94 3.73 -1.09
N ALA A 106 -2.30 3.72 -2.27
CA ALA A 106 -2.81 3.06 -3.47
C ALA A 106 -1.90 1.89 -3.88
N GLU A 107 -2.35 1.12 -4.87
CA GLU A 107 -1.68 -0.06 -5.44
C GLU A 107 -0.27 0.21 -6.00
N ASP A 108 0.08 1.46 -6.29
CA ASP A 108 1.38 1.83 -6.87
C ASP A 108 2.28 2.64 -5.91
N GLY A 109 1.76 3.09 -4.76
CA GLY A 109 2.47 4.05 -3.93
C GLY A 109 1.58 4.87 -3.00
N GLY A 110 2.19 5.72 -2.19
CA GLY A 110 1.49 6.71 -1.37
C GLY A 110 1.10 7.92 -2.22
N ILE A 111 -0.19 8.24 -2.25
CA ILE A 111 -0.73 9.44 -2.88
C ILE A 111 -0.84 10.53 -1.83
N LYS A 112 -0.16 11.66 -2.04
CA LYS A 112 -0.25 12.85 -1.19
C LYS A 112 -0.97 13.94 -1.94
N GLU A 113 -2.17 14.30 -1.48
CA GLU A 113 -3.01 15.36 -2.03
C GLU A 113 -2.94 16.62 -1.17
N TYR A 114 -2.71 17.76 -1.82
CA TYR A 114 -2.57 19.06 -1.18
C TYR A 114 -3.87 19.87 -1.28
N PRO A 115 -4.29 20.54 -0.20
CA PRO A 115 -5.53 21.33 -0.18
C PRO A 115 -5.42 22.62 -1.03
N SER A 116 -6.56 23.22 -1.38
CA SER A 116 -6.63 24.44 -2.23
C SER A 116 -5.95 25.65 -1.64
N ASN A 117 -5.92 25.76 -0.32
CA ASN A 117 -5.34 26.88 0.40
C ASN A 117 -3.80 26.81 0.50
N MET A 118 -3.17 25.80 -0.10
CA MET A 118 -1.72 25.61 -0.11
C MET A 118 -1.15 25.88 -1.51
N PRO A 119 0.08 26.41 -1.65
CA PRO A 119 0.74 26.60 -2.94
C PRO A 119 1.20 25.27 -3.56
N SER A 120 0.26 24.36 -3.84
CA SER A 120 0.53 22.99 -4.25
C SER A 120 1.35 22.89 -5.54
N ARG A 121 1.18 23.84 -6.47
CA ARG A 121 1.94 23.87 -7.73
C ARG A 121 3.43 24.08 -7.50
N GLU A 122 3.80 25.00 -6.61
CA GLU A 122 5.21 25.25 -6.25
C GLU A 122 5.80 24.08 -5.50
N ILE A 123 5.06 23.54 -4.52
CA ILE A 123 5.46 22.35 -3.75
C ILE A 123 5.74 21.18 -4.68
N ILE A 124 4.81 20.86 -5.60
CA ILE A 124 4.95 19.75 -6.54
C ILE A 124 6.13 19.98 -7.50
N ASN A 125 6.34 21.22 -7.96
CA ASN A 125 7.48 21.54 -8.83
C ASN A 125 8.82 21.41 -8.09
N ASN A 126 8.89 21.84 -6.83
CA ASN A 126 10.09 21.67 -6.01
C ASN A 126 10.38 20.20 -5.74
N LEU A 127 9.36 19.40 -5.42
CA LEU A 127 9.48 17.95 -5.28
C LEU A 127 9.99 17.31 -6.58
N LYS A 128 9.45 17.68 -7.74
CA LYS A 128 9.94 17.18 -9.04
C LYS A 128 11.43 17.43 -9.23
N LYS A 129 11.90 18.66 -8.96
CA LYS A 129 13.31 19.02 -9.08
C LYS A 129 14.18 18.21 -8.12
N LEU A 130 13.77 18.13 -6.85
CA LEU A 130 14.48 17.40 -5.81
C LEU A 130 14.63 15.91 -6.17
N HIS A 131 13.52 15.24 -6.48
CA HIS A 131 13.55 13.81 -6.82
C HIS A 131 14.25 13.53 -8.16
N ALA A 132 14.25 14.46 -9.11
CA ALA A 132 15.06 14.33 -10.33
C ALA A 132 16.56 14.32 -10.01
N GLN A 133 17.03 15.25 -9.17
CA GLN A 133 18.43 15.30 -8.73
C GLN A 133 18.83 14.04 -7.96
N MET A 134 17.98 13.58 -7.03
CA MET A 134 18.23 12.37 -6.26
C MET A 134 18.32 11.13 -7.18
N LYS A 135 17.47 11.05 -8.20
CA LYS A 135 17.47 9.97 -9.18
C LYS A 135 18.71 9.98 -10.06
N GLU A 136 19.10 11.15 -10.58
CA GLU A 136 20.29 11.32 -11.41
C GLU A 136 21.57 10.86 -10.69
N HIS A 137 21.65 11.12 -9.39
CA HIS A 137 22.80 10.76 -8.55
C HIS A 137 22.63 9.44 -7.81
N SER A 138 21.58 8.66 -8.12
CA SER A 138 21.30 7.35 -7.54
C SER A 138 21.34 7.34 -6.01
N VAL A 139 20.70 8.32 -5.37
CA VAL A 139 20.58 8.39 -3.90
C VAL A 139 19.81 7.15 -3.42
N PRO A 140 20.41 6.30 -2.55
CA PRO A 140 19.76 5.09 -2.06
C PRO A 140 18.83 5.39 -0.88
N ASN A 141 17.97 4.43 -0.52
CA ASN A 141 17.17 4.44 0.72
C ASN A 141 16.33 5.71 0.93
N VAL A 142 15.79 6.26 -0.15
CA VAL A 142 14.87 7.40 -0.14
C VAL A 142 13.62 7.08 -0.94
N VAL A 143 12.52 7.76 -0.59
CA VAL A 143 11.31 7.71 -1.40
C VAL A 143 11.53 8.36 -2.78
N THR A 144 10.86 7.84 -3.79
CA THR A 144 10.94 8.32 -5.17
C THR A 144 9.60 8.86 -5.65
N LEU A 145 9.66 9.98 -6.38
CA LEU A 145 8.50 10.53 -7.06
C LEU A 145 8.22 9.76 -8.35
N VAL A 146 7.10 9.04 -8.38
CA VAL A 146 6.68 8.22 -9.52
C VAL A 146 5.88 9.05 -10.51
N LYS A 147 4.85 9.75 -10.01
CA LYS A 147 3.94 10.59 -10.82
C LYS A 147 3.55 11.85 -10.05
N ALA A 148 3.18 12.89 -10.78
CA ALA A 148 2.68 14.13 -10.20
C ALA A 148 1.59 14.71 -11.09
N ASN A 149 0.46 15.10 -10.48
CA ASN A 149 -0.68 15.68 -11.17
C ASN A 149 -0.96 17.08 -10.60
N LEU A 150 -0.65 18.11 -11.39
CA LEU A 150 -0.86 19.50 -10.99
C LEU A 150 -2.35 19.88 -10.94
N LYS A 151 -3.19 19.32 -11.84
CA LYS A 151 -4.63 19.60 -11.88
C LYS A 151 -5.33 19.05 -10.64
N LYS A 152 -4.98 17.81 -10.27
CA LYS A 152 -5.50 17.14 -9.07
C LYS A 152 -4.71 17.47 -7.80
N ARG A 153 -3.66 18.29 -7.89
CA ARG A 153 -2.80 18.72 -6.77
C ARG A 153 -2.26 17.56 -5.92
N HIS A 154 -1.86 16.46 -6.56
CA HIS A 154 -1.30 15.32 -5.85
C HIS A 154 0.00 14.79 -6.45
N VAL A 155 0.73 14.04 -5.64
CA VAL A 155 1.93 13.29 -6.02
C VAL A 155 1.79 11.83 -5.63
N LEU A 156 2.39 10.95 -6.42
CA LEU A 156 2.52 9.52 -6.16
C LEU A 156 3.98 9.22 -5.81
N LEU A 157 4.19 8.69 -4.62
CA LEU A 157 5.49 8.38 -4.03
C LEU A 157 5.63 6.86 -3.82
N SER A 158 6.83 6.32 -4.04
CA SER A 158 7.12 4.89 -3.89
C SER A 158 8.57 4.70 -3.46
N PRO A 159 8.91 3.70 -2.62
CA PRO A 159 8.06 2.63 -2.08
C PRO A 159 7.12 3.10 -0.95
N ILE A 160 6.09 2.30 -0.64
CA ILE A 160 5.35 2.39 0.63
C ILE A 160 6.04 1.46 1.63
N GLY A 161 6.37 1.99 2.80
CA GLY A 161 6.99 1.24 3.87
C GLY A 161 6.08 1.06 5.07
N ILE A 162 6.54 0.27 6.03
CA ILE A 162 5.86 0.05 7.30
C ILE A 162 6.43 1.05 8.31
N ALA A 163 5.56 1.86 8.91
CA ALA A 163 5.93 2.72 10.02
C ALA A 163 6.03 1.87 11.31
N ALA A 164 7.24 1.43 11.64
CA ALA A 164 7.51 0.68 12.85
C ALA A 164 8.93 0.99 13.36
N PRO A 165 9.15 1.16 14.67
CA PRO A 165 10.49 1.28 15.20
C PRO A 165 11.27 -0.05 15.06
N PRO A 166 12.60 -0.02 14.98
CA PRO A 166 13.41 -1.23 15.06
C PRO A 166 13.12 -2.04 16.32
N SER A 167 12.91 -3.35 16.19
CA SER A 167 12.52 -4.23 17.30
C SER A 167 13.71 -4.85 18.06
N ASP A 168 14.88 -4.87 17.44
CA ASP A 168 16.12 -5.41 18.03
C ASP A 168 17.36 -4.60 17.59
N VAL A 169 18.52 -4.91 18.19
CA VAL A 169 19.79 -4.22 17.91
C VAL A 169 20.22 -4.38 16.44
N LYS A 170 19.96 -5.54 15.83
CA LYS A 170 20.33 -5.80 14.43
C LYS A 170 19.51 -4.91 13.49
N GLN A 171 18.21 -4.80 13.72
CA GLN A 171 17.33 -3.91 12.97
C GLN A 171 17.72 -2.45 13.17
N LEU A 172 18.08 -2.06 14.40
CA LEU A 172 18.52 -0.69 14.69
C LEU A 172 19.80 -0.33 13.92
N VAL A 173 20.82 -1.19 13.97
CA VAL A 173 22.09 -0.98 13.24
C VAL A 173 21.85 -0.93 11.74
N THR A 174 20.99 -1.80 11.22
CA THR A 174 20.60 -1.82 9.81
C THR A 174 19.90 -0.53 9.40
N ALA A 175 18.92 -0.07 10.17
CA ALA A 175 18.21 1.19 9.93
C ALA A 175 19.18 2.37 9.93
N LEU A 176 20.07 2.44 10.93
CA LEU A 176 21.09 3.49 11.00
C LEU A 176 22.02 3.47 9.78
N ARG A 177 22.51 2.29 9.38
CA ARG A 177 23.33 2.12 8.16
C ARG A 177 22.62 2.68 6.94
N ASP A 178 21.37 2.28 6.72
CA ASP A 178 20.62 2.63 5.51
C ASP A 178 20.32 4.12 5.45
N ILE A 179 19.88 4.72 6.56
CA ILE A 179 19.59 6.16 6.66
C ILE A 179 20.88 6.98 6.54
N LEU A 180 21.97 6.60 7.20
CA LEU A 180 23.25 7.31 7.08
C LEU A 180 23.78 7.25 5.65
N THR A 181 23.58 6.13 4.95
CA THR A 181 23.97 5.98 3.54
C THR A 181 23.19 6.96 2.65
N ALA A 182 21.88 7.11 2.87
CA ALA A 182 21.06 8.12 2.19
C ALA A 182 21.53 9.55 2.48
N LEU A 183 21.76 9.89 3.76
CA LEU A 183 22.18 11.23 4.17
C LEU A 183 23.53 11.62 3.57
N VAL A 184 24.50 10.71 3.56
CA VAL A 184 25.81 10.96 2.92
C VAL A 184 25.64 11.27 1.43
N ALA A 185 24.77 10.53 0.73
CA ALA A 185 24.48 10.79 -0.67
C ALA A 185 23.75 12.14 -0.87
N LEU A 186 22.77 12.48 -0.04
CA LEU A 186 22.08 13.77 -0.07
C LEU A 186 23.02 14.95 0.19
N HIS A 187 23.91 14.82 1.17
CA HIS A 187 24.86 15.88 1.53
C HIS A 187 25.87 16.16 0.41
N LYS A 188 26.27 15.15 -0.37
CA LYS A 188 27.07 15.36 -1.60
C LYS A 188 26.36 16.26 -2.62
N LEU A 189 25.02 16.27 -2.61
CA LEU A 189 24.18 17.14 -3.44
C LEU A 189 23.83 18.47 -2.77
N LYS A 190 24.38 18.75 -1.59
CA LYS A 190 24.02 19.90 -0.74
C LYS A 190 22.52 19.93 -0.36
N LEU A 191 21.87 18.76 -0.33
CA LEU A 191 20.51 18.60 0.12
C LEU A 191 20.49 18.20 1.60
N MET A 192 19.54 18.73 2.36
CA MET A 192 19.31 18.34 3.76
C MET A 192 17.89 17.82 3.91
N HIS A 193 17.72 16.68 4.60
CA HIS A 193 16.40 16.07 4.84
C HIS A 193 15.48 16.97 5.70
N ARG A 194 16.05 17.68 6.68
CA ARG A 194 15.41 18.65 7.58
C ARG A 194 14.27 18.15 8.48
N ASP A 195 13.68 17.00 8.22
CA ASP A 195 12.66 16.35 9.05
C ASP A 195 13.01 14.89 9.31
N LEU A 196 14.27 14.60 9.67
CA LEU A 196 14.68 13.23 9.97
C LEU A 196 14.28 12.87 11.41
N ARG A 197 13.33 11.94 11.53
CA ARG A 197 12.84 11.38 12.80
C ARG A 197 12.30 9.99 12.56
N TRP A 198 12.17 9.18 13.62
CA TRP A 198 11.72 7.79 13.50
C TRP A 198 10.37 7.63 12.78
N GLU A 199 9.48 8.61 12.90
CA GLU A 199 8.20 8.62 12.19
C GLU A 199 8.33 8.70 10.66
N ASN A 200 9.46 9.21 10.15
CA ASN A 200 9.77 9.34 8.73
C ASN A 200 10.80 8.28 8.27
N VAL A 201 11.15 7.31 9.13
CA VAL A 201 12.00 6.16 8.79
C VAL A 201 11.12 4.93 8.66
N LEU A 202 11.04 4.40 7.44
CA LEU A 202 10.11 3.33 7.09
C LEU A 202 10.85 2.05 6.72
N LYS A 203 10.30 0.90 7.10
CA LYS A 203 10.83 -0.42 6.72
C LYS A 203 10.27 -0.88 5.37
N TYR A 204 11.11 -1.46 4.51
CA TYR A 204 10.62 -2.09 3.28
C TYR A 204 9.77 -3.34 3.62
N ARG A 205 8.69 -3.58 2.86
CA ARG A 205 7.83 -4.78 3.03
C ARG A 205 8.45 -6.07 2.54
N GLN A 206 9.22 -6.00 1.46
CA GLN A 206 9.67 -7.18 0.71
C GLN A 206 11.03 -7.70 1.19
N ASP A 207 11.76 -6.90 1.97
CA ASP A 207 13.09 -7.25 2.46
C ASP A 207 13.14 -7.08 3.97
N HIS A 208 13.46 -8.16 4.67
CA HIS A 208 13.24 -8.27 6.11
C HIS A 208 14.11 -7.32 6.95
N ASP A 209 15.12 -6.68 6.36
CA ASP A 209 16.04 -5.77 7.05
C ASP A 209 16.56 -4.66 6.10
N GLN A 210 15.65 -3.93 5.44
CA GLN A 210 16.00 -2.68 4.74
C GLN A 210 15.11 -1.53 5.18
N TRP A 211 15.67 -0.32 5.23
CA TRP A 211 14.99 0.89 5.68
C TRP A 211 15.22 2.07 4.73
N PHE A 212 14.28 3.01 4.70
CA PHE A 212 14.38 4.22 3.89
C PHE A 212 13.76 5.43 4.58
N SER A 213 14.14 6.63 4.12
CA SER A 213 13.61 7.90 4.58
C SER A 213 12.51 8.41 3.63
N ASP A 214 11.36 8.82 4.18
CA ASP A 214 10.25 9.49 3.49
C ASP A 214 10.36 11.02 3.54
#